data_AF-A0A2N2WYJ9-F1
#
_entry.id   AF-A0A2N2WYJ9-F1
#
_cell.length_a   1.000
_cell.length_b   1.000
_cell.length_c   1.000
_cell.angle_alpha   90.00
_cell.angle_beta   90.00
_cell.angle_gamma   90.00
#
_symmetry.space_group_name_H-M   'P 1'
#
loop_
_entity.id
_entity.type
_entity.pdbx_description
1 polymer ?
#
loop_
_entity_poly.entity_id
_entity_poly.type
_entity_poly.pdbx_seq_one_letter_code
_entity_poly.pdbx_strand_id
1 'polypeptide(L)'
;MLPMPSFVWNTKILIEIYQCLPANFNALPIFCGIKGSIKQLLLRKNVFPLLLILKTLFTMFNSPYNLETKTGNPVQFYDDLNAFTDLVLQKGRQPMQNYLNDFSSFTKKRKLRSYQPEEHLMEILMSGIFWKNYQSFLSIDALFYEPLFNSLYQWRKKYPRFKARIDAFRGKLAYRYLSQKRNSQIPLYRRFEYLNSWLNCSKEFVQEAERLNQWKLFLEAQPLTYQENFWQAAEAFANWFILQGAIHLSEYTKGWDDFMMDHYAEYQQREDFIFSTRKPSEYHLNMVAAEIMNRSLRKGFENTRQKILLVPTCMAQLNGCLARMEDGNIVCQNCSPECHVAKLNQSMNKLGVRTVLIPHSTGFSKYLKPWRNSSDTGLIGVACVLNLLTGGYEMQKLNIPSQCVFLDSCGCKKHWLSGQPTRLNLQQLNKLLLHEESKKPVNCTC
;
A
#
# COMPACT_ATOMS: atom_id res chain seq x y z
N MET A 1 10.39 -1.55 46.39
CA MET A 1 8.98 -1.28 46.73
C MET A 1 8.80 0.22 46.89
N LEU A 2 8.09 0.85 45.95
CA LEU A 2 7.59 2.23 46.02
C LEU A 2 6.13 2.14 45.53
N PRO A 3 5.16 2.80 46.18
CA PRO A 3 3.76 2.62 45.83
C PRO A 3 3.37 3.48 44.61
N MET A 4 2.56 2.92 43.72
CA MET A 4 1.84 3.69 42.68
C MET A 4 0.69 4.50 43.30
N PRO A 5 0.36 5.70 42.79
CA PRO A 5 -0.80 6.45 43.24
C PRO A 5 -2.09 5.90 42.61
N SER A 6 -3.10 5.69 43.46
CA SER A 6 -4.46 5.33 43.07
C SER A 6 -5.20 6.55 42.51
N PHE A 7 -5.53 6.51 41.22
CA PHE A 7 -6.44 7.47 40.60
C PHE A 7 -7.90 7.10 40.94
N VAL A 8 -8.50 7.83 41.88
CA VAL A 8 -9.94 7.75 42.15
C VAL A 8 -10.65 8.73 41.22
N TRP A 9 -11.34 8.21 40.20
CA TRP A 9 -12.20 9.02 39.32
C TRP A 9 -13.54 9.30 40.01
N ASN A 10 -13.92 10.58 40.04
CA ASN A 10 -15.14 11.07 40.68
C ASN A 10 -16.36 10.72 39.81
N THR A 11 -17.36 10.06 40.38
CA THR A 11 -18.58 9.54 39.71
C THR A 11 -19.39 10.58 38.94
N LYS A 12 -19.18 11.89 39.19
CA LYS A 12 -19.79 12.98 38.42
C LYS A 12 -19.37 13.03 36.95
N ILE A 13 -18.10 12.74 36.63
CA ILE A 13 -17.56 12.85 35.26
C ILE A 13 -18.18 11.79 34.32
N LEU A 14 -18.47 10.60 34.84
CA LEU A 14 -19.08 9.51 34.07
C LEU A 14 -20.55 9.78 33.70
N ILE A 15 -21.25 10.59 34.51
CA ILE A 15 -22.64 10.98 34.25
C ILE A 15 -22.69 12.05 33.14
N GLU A 16 -21.73 12.98 33.12
CA GLU A 16 -21.63 13.99 32.07
C GLU A 16 -21.31 13.37 30.70
N ILE A 17 -20.41 12.38 30.64
CA ILE A 17 -20.11 11.64 29.40
C ILE A 17 -21.34 10.88 28.87
N TYR A 18 -22.17 10.32 29.76
CA TYR A 18 -23.41 9.63 29.37
C TYR A 18 -24.47 10.58 28.79
N GLN A 19 -24.49 11.84 29.24
CA GLN A 19 -25.41 12.86 28.73
C GLN A 19 -24.96 13.47 27.39
N CYS A 20 -23.70 13.29 26.99
CA CYS A 20 -23.14 13.79 25.73
C CYS A 20 -23.24 12.83 24.53
N LEU A 21 -23.89 11.66 24.66
CA LEU A 21 -24.09 10.74 23.54
C LEU A 21 -25.08 11.34 22.51
N PRO A 22 -24.73 11.40 21.21
CA PRO A 22 -25.56 12.05 20.19
C PRO A 22 -26.90 11.32 19.99
N ALA A 23 -27.95 12.10 19.70
CA ALA A 23 -29.35 11.66 19.62
C ALA A 23 -29.64 10.52 18.61
N ASN A 24 -28.74 10.25 17.66
CA ASN A 24 -28.88 9.16 16.68
C ASN A 24 -28.59 7.75 17.24
N PHE A 25 -28.32 7.61 18.54
CA PHE A 25 -28.18 6.31 19.21
C PHE A 25 -29.51 5.54 19.38
N ASN A 26 -30.65 6.14 19.08
CA ASN A 26 -31.98 5.56 19.37
C ASN A 26 -32.63 4.76 18.22
N ALA A 27 -31.97 4.59 17.06
CA ALA A 27 -32.64 4.08 15.85
C ALA A 27 -32.45 2.58 15.52
N LEU A 28 -31.83 1.78 16.39
CA LEU A 28 -31.61 0.34 16.14
C LEU A 28 -32.05 -0.53 17.34
N PRO A 29 -32.84 -1.61 17.15
CA PRO A 29 -33.40 -2.44 18.23
C PRO A 29 -32.33 -3.09 19.14
N ILE A 30 -31.11 -3.26 18.63
CA ILE A 30 -29.95 -3.83 19.35
C ILE A 30 -29.54 -2.94 20.54
N PHE A 31 -29.78 -1.64 20.49
CA PHE A 31 -29.34 -0.68 21.51
C PHE A 31 -30.29 -0.51 22.70
N CYS A 32 -31.54 -1.01 22.61
CA CYS A 32 -32.51 -0.90 23.70
C CYS A 32 -32.15 -1.81 24.88
N GLY A 33 -31.63 -3.01 24.61
CA GLY A 33 -31.12 -3.94 25.64
C GLY A 33 -29.85 -3.43 26.33
N ILE A 34 -29.02 -2.68 25.60
CA ILE A 34 -27.73 -2.17 26.09
C ILE A 34 -27.92 -1.05 27.13
N LYS A 35 -28.94 -0.19 26.99
CA LYS A 35 -29.28 0.83 28.02
C LYS A 35 -29.62 0.23 29.38
N GLY A 36 -30.33 -0.91 29.40
CA GLY A 36 -30.67 -1.63 30.63
C GLY A 36 -29.44 -2.18 31.36
N SER A 37 -28.50 -2.78 30.61
CA SER A 37 -27.24 -3.29 31.16
C SER A 37 -26.27 -2.20 31.60
N ILE A 38 -26.16 -1.08 30.85
CA ILE A 38 -25.30 0.06 31.21
C ILE A 38 -25.78 0.73 32.52
N LYS A 39 -27.10 0.88 32.70
CA LYS A 39 -27.66 1.46 33.93
C LYS A 39 -27.42 0.57 35.15
N GLN A 40 -27.49 -0.75 35.00
CA GLN A 40 -27.14 -1.70 36.07
C GLN A 40 -25.64 -1.76 36.37
N LEU A 41 -24.77 -1.61 35.37
CA LEU A 41 -23.31 -1.58 35.54
C LEU A 41 -22.81 -0.29 36.21
N LEU A 42 -23.41 0.86 35.90
CA LEU A 42 -23.11 2.15 36.55
C LEU A 42 -23.45 2.15 38.05
N LEU A 43 -24.49 1.40 38.47
CA LEU A 43 -24.87 1.26 39.88
C LEU A 43 -23.94 0.35 40.70
N ARG A 44 -23.14 -0.52 40.04
CA ARG A 44 -22.30 -1.52 40.73
C ARG A 44 -20.84 -1.11 40.95
N LYS A 45 -20.44 0.16 40.73
CA LYS A 45 -19.04 0.66 40.86
C LYS A 45 -17.98 -0.19 40.11
N ASN A 46 -18.39 -1.04 39.15
CA ASN A 46 -17.48 -1.85 38.34
C ASN A 46 -17.35 -1.21 36.96
N VAL A 47 -16.41 -0.27 36.86
CA VAL A 47 -16.13 0.54 35.64
C VAL A 47 -15.34 -0.26 34.59
N PHE A 48 -14.69 -1.35 35.00
CA PHE A 48 -13.79 -2.15 34.17
C PHE A 48 -14.47 -2.88 32.99
N PRO A 49 -15.64 -3.55 33.16
CA PRO A 49 -16.32 -4.23 32.05
C PRO A 49 -16.91 -3.26 31.04
N LEU A 50 -17.35 -2.07 31.49
CA LEU A 50 -17.93 -1.04 30.63
C LEU A 50 -16.86 -0.42 29.71
N LEU A 51 -15.66 -0.18 30.26
CA LEU A 51 -14.49 0.24 29.48
C LEU A 51 -14.05 -0.85 28.51
N LEU A 52 -14.10 -2.12 28.90
CA LEU A 52 -13.77 -3.22 28.00
C LEU A 52 -14.79 -3.32 26.86
N ILE A 53 -16.08 -3.21 27.14
CA ILE A 53 -17.15 -3.24 26.13
C ILE A 53 -17.11 -2.00 25.23
N LEU A 54 -16.86 -0.80 25.78
CA LEU A 54 -16.65 0.42 24.98
C LEU A 54 -15.38 0.33 24.13
N LYS A 55 -14.28 -0.20 24.68
CA LYS A 55 -13.05 -0.47 23.91
C LYS A 55 -13.31 -1.51 22.82
N THR A 56 -14.13 -2.53 23.08
CA THR A 56 -14.50 -3.57 22.11
C THR A 56 -15.52 -3.06 21.07
N LEU A 57 -16.37 -2.09 21.43
CA LEU A 57 -17.33 -1.45 20.53
C LEU A 57 -16.70 -0.34 19.68
N PHE A 58 -15.65 0.34 20.18
CA PHE A 58 -14.88 1.35 19.45
C PHE A 58 -13.70 0.77 18.64
N THR A 59 -13.22 -0.45 18.94
CA THR A 59 -12.20 -1.14 18.12
C THR A 59 -12.76 -1.81 16.87
N MET A 60 -14.05 -1.59 16.56
CA MET A 60 -14.63 -2.02 15.30
C MET A 60 -14.23 -1.03 14.21
N PHE A 61 -13.23 -1.45 13.42
CA PHE A 61 -12.70 -0.80 12.23
C PHE A 61 -11.80 0.40 12.50
N ASN A 62 -10.50 0.23 12.26
CA ASN A 62 -9.72 1.32 11.69
C ASN A 62 -8.63 0.74 10.78
N SER A 63 -9.01 0.43 9.54
CA SER A 63 -8.00 0.27 8.48
C SER A 63 -7.31 1.63 8.28
N PRO A 64 -5.98 1.68 8.05
CA PRO A 64 -5.28 2.96 7.85
C PRO A 64 -5.75 3.73 6.61
N TYR A 65 -6.49 3.07 5.72
CA TYR A 65 -7.17 3.69 4.60
C TYR A 65 -8.52 3.01 4.32
N ASN A 66 -9.44 3.74 3.68
CA ASN A 66 -10.68 3.20 3.14
C ASN A 66 -11.04 3.96 1.84
N LEU A 67 -11.19 3.24 0.74
CA LEU A 67 -11.51 3.80 -0.59
C LEU A 67 -13.00 3.72 -0.93
N GLU A 68 -13.82 3.08 -0.07
CA GLU A 68 -15.26 3.04 -0.26
C GLU A 68 -15.85 4.45 -0.13
N THR A 69 -16.74 4.77 -1.06
CA THR A 69 -17.29 6.11 -1.22
C THR A 69 -18.42 6.34 -0.24
N LYS A 70 -18.42 7.47 0.48
CA LYS A 70 -19.52 7.84 1.38
C LYS A 70 -20.68 8.56 0.68
N THR A 71 -20.42 9.08 -0.52
CA THR A 71 -21.32 9.95 -1.29
C THR A 71 -22.29 9.19 -2.19
N GLY A 72 -22.23 7.85 -2.22
CA GLY A 72 -23.05 7.02 -3.10
C GLY A 72 -22.57 6.98 -4.56
N ASN A 73 -21.58 7.79 -4.97
CA ASN A 73 -20.88 7.62 -6.25
C ASN A 73 -19.84 6.50 -6.10
N PRO A 74 -20.07 5.29 -6.63
CA PRO A 74 -19.19 4.15 -6.43
C PRO A 74 -17.78 4.32 -7.02
N VAL A 75 -17.53 5.25 -7.94
CA VAL A 75 -16.20 5.45 -8.56
C VAL A 75 -15.48 6.73 -8.10
N GLN A 76 -16.02 7.45 -7.11
CA GLN A 76 -15.48 8.73 -6.62
C GLN A 76 -13.97 8.69 -6.36
N PHE A 77 -13.47 7.66 -5.69
CA PHE A 77 -12.04 7.51 -5.42
C PHE A 77 -11.18 7.54 -6.70
N TYR A 78 -11.62 6.85 -7.76
CA TYR A 78 -10.87 6.81 -9.01
C TYR A 78 -10.98 8.12 -9.78
N ASP A 79 -12.09 8.83 -9.69
CA ASP A 79 -12.25 10.16 -10.30
C ASP A 79 -11.35 11.19 -9.61
N ASP A 80 -11.34 11.21 -8.27
CA ASP A 80 -10.47 12.08 -7.46
C ASP A 80 -9.00 11.77 -7.71
N LEU A 81 -8.64 10.48 -7.75
CA LEU A 81 -7.29 10.03 -8.03
C LEU A 81 -6.84 10.45 -9.44
N ASN A 82 -7.72 10.31 -10.44
CA ASN A 82 -7.42 10.71 -11.80
C ASN A 82 -7.17 12.22 -11.90
N ALA A 83 -8.07 13.03 -11.33
CA ALA A 83 -7.94 14.49 -11.31
C ALA A 83 -6.69 14.96 -10.57
N PHE A 84 -6.38 14.36 -9.41
CA PHE A 84 -5.19 14.70 -8.66
C PHE A 84 -3.91 14.26 -9.38
N THR A 85 -3.93 13.11 -10.06
CA THR A 85 -2.78 12.66 -10.88
C THR A 85 -2.49 13.64 -12.01
N ASP A 86 -3.51 14.20 -12.67
CA ASP A 86 -3.33 15.24 -13.69
C ASP A 86 -2.65 16.48 -13.12
N LEU A 87 -3.07 16.92 -11.93
CA LEU A 87 -2.44 18.05 -11.22
C LEU A 87 -0.96 17.77 -10.89
N VAL A 88 -0.64 16.55 -10.44
CA VAL A 88 0.73 16.14 -10.11
C VAL A 88 1.61 16.15 -11.36
N LEU A 89 1.13 15.60 -12.48
CA LEU A 89 1.86 15.60 -13.74
C LEU A 89 2.06 17.04 -14.27
N GLN A 90 1.04 17.89 -14.18
CA GLN A 90 1.14 19.30 -14.58
C GLN A 90 2.18 20.05 -13.74
N LYS A 91 2.15 19.86 -12.41
CA LYS A 91 3.09 20.53 -11.50
C LYS A 91 4.53 20.10 -11.73
N GLY A 92 4.76 18.81 -11.96
CA GLY A 92 6.09 18.24 -12.05
C GLY A 92 6.76 18.39 -13.42
N ARG A 93 6.00 18.47 -14.52
CA ARG A 93 6.54 18.42 -15.89
C ARG A 93 7.58 19.50 -16.19
N GLN A 94 7.22 20.77 -16.02
CA GLN A 94 8.12 21.88 -16.38
C GLN A 94 9.35 21.99 -15.47
N PRO A 95 9.22 22.00 -14.12
CA PRO A 95 10.39 22.14 -13.25
C PRO A 95 11.38 20.96 -13.35
N MET A 96 10.91 19.78 -13.75
CA MET A 96 11.74 18.58 -13.82
C MET A 96 12.22 18.23 -15.23
N GLN A 97 11.82 18.99 -16.25
CA GLN A 97 12.01 18.60 -17.65
C GLN A 97 13.48 18.32 -18.00
N ASN A 98 14.40 19.16 -17.52
CA ASN A 98 15.84 18.98 -17.78
C ASN A 98 16.36 17.69 -17.15
N TYR A 99 16.03 17.43 -15.88
CA TYR A 99 16.43 16.19 -15.20
C TYR A 99 15.89 14.95 -15.90
N LEU A 100 14.64 15.00 -16.39
CA LEU A 100 14.02 13.90 -17.13
C LEU A 100 14.72 13.64 -18.47
N ASN A 101 15.05 14.69 -19.22
CA ASN A 101 15.74 14.59 -20.51
C ASN A 101 17.16 14.03 -20.35
N ASP A 102 17.89 14.53 -19.35
CA ASP A 102 19.26 14.11 -19.06
C ASP A 102 19.29 12.66 -18.56
N PHE A 103 18.34 12.29 -17.70
CA PHE A 103 18.20 10.91 -17.23
C PHE A 103 17.81 9.94 -18.35
N SER A 104 16.90 10.35 -19.25
CA SER A 104 16.52 9.57 -20.44
C SER A 104 17.74 9.35 -21.36
N SER A 105 18.55 10.39 -21.56
CA SER A 105 19.79 10.29 -22.33
C SER A 105 20.81 9.34 -21.67
N PHE A 106 20.94 9.41 -20.35
CA PHE A 106 21.80 8.52 -19.55
C PHE A 106 21.36 7.05 -19.67
N THR A 107 20.08 6.76 -19.49
CA THR A 107 19.54 5.39 -19.57
C THR A 107 19.68 4.80 -20.97
N LYS A 108 19.40 5.60 -22.01
CA LYS A 108 19.61 5.21 -23.42
C LYS A 108 21.07 4.88 -23.73
N LYS A 109 22.02 5.73 -23.30
CA LYS A 109 23.46 5.49 -23.50
C LYS A 109 23.94 4.18 -22.85
N ARG A 110 23.38 3.84 -21.69
CA ARG A 110 23.70 2.61 -20.95
C ARG A 110 22.88 1.38 -21.36
N LYS A 111 22.01 1.51 -22.38
CA LYS A 111 21.09 0.43 -22.81
C LYS A 111 20.25 -0.13 -21.65
N LEU A 112 19.90 0.72 -20.70
CA LEU A 112 19.00 0.37 -19.61
C LEU A 112 17.56 0.33 -20.14
N ARG A 113 16.68 -0.36 -19.42
CA ARG A 113 15.25 -0.34 -19.75
C ARG A 113 14.74 1.11 -19.68
N SER A 114 14.03 1.51 -20.73
CA SER A 114 13.33 2.79 -20.80
C SER A 114 11.93 2.66 -20.22
N TYR A 115 11.49 3.71 -19.53
CA TYR A 115 10.11 3.85 -19.04
C TYR A 115 9.53 5.17 -19.57
N GLN A 116 8.23 5.39 -19.35
CA GLN A 116 7.61 6.65 -19.79
C GLN A 116 8.13 7.84 -18.96
N PRO A 117 8.22 9.05 -19.53
CA PRO A 117 8.65 10.25 -18.80
C PRO A 117 7.85 10.50 -17.52
N GLU A 118 6.56 10.21 -17.52
CA GLU A 118 5.68 10.33 -16.35
C GLU A 118 6.08 9.37 -15.22
N GLU A 119 6.58 8.17 -15.54
CA GLU A 119 7.11 7.24 -14.54
C GLU A 119 8.43 7.74 -13.94
N HIS A 120 9.29 8.35 -14.76
CA HIS A 120 10.53 8.97 -14.28
C HIS A 120 10.26 10.20 -13.40
N LEU A 121 9.25 10.99 -13.74
CA LEU A 121 8.78 12.07 -12.88
C LEU A 121 8.28 11.55 -11.53
N MET A 122 7.59 10.40 -11.55
CA MET A 122 7.13 9.73 -10.34
C MET A 122 8.30 9.24 -9.46
N GLU A 123 9.40 8.77 -10.05
CA GLU A 123 10.62 8.38 -9.33
C GLU A 123 11.32 9.58 -8.66
N ILE A 124 11.33 10.75 -9.31
CA ILE A 124 11.84 12.00 -8.69
C ILE A 124 11.00 12.34 -7.45
N LEU A 125 9.68 12.36 -7.58
CA LEU A 125 8.77 12.63 -6.46
C LEU A 125 8.93 11.59 -5.34
N MET A 126 9.07 10.32 -5.68
CA MET A 126 9.36 9.24 -4.73
C MET A 126 10.63 9.50 -3.95
N SER A 127 11.72 9.92 -4.61
CA SER A 127 12.99 10.25 -3.94
C SER A 127 12.82 11.39 -2.92
N GLY A 128 12.08 12.44 -3.27
CA GLY A 128 11.80 13.57 -2.37
C GLY A 128 10.91 13.19 -1.19
N ILE A 129 9.86 12.38 -1.41
CA ILE A 129 8.98 11.90 -0.34
C ILE A 129 9.73 10.99 0.62
N PHE A 130 10.50 10.03 0.10
CA PHE A 130 11.30 9.14 0.94
C PHE A 130 12.37 9.90 1.71
N TRP A 131 13.04 10.87 1.09
CA TRP A 131 13.96 11.76 1.79
C TRP A 131 13.25 12.50 2.93
N LYS A 132 12.12 13.15 2.65
CA LYS A 132 11.34 13.88 3.66
C LYS A 132 10.90 12.98 4.82
N ASN A 133 10.44 11.77 4.52
CA ASN A 133 9.91 10.85 5.51
C ASN A 133 11.01 10.20 6.34
N TYR A 134 12.16 9.90 5.73
CA TYR A 134 13.16 9.00 6.30
C TYR A 134 14.52 9.62 6.63
N GLN A 135 14.84 10.84 6.18
CA GLN A 135 16.16 11.47 6.41
C GLN A 135 16.62 11.42 7.88
N SER A 136 15.69 11.58 8.82
CA SER A 136 15.99 11.56 10.26
C SER A 136 16.28 10.16 10.82
N PHE A 137 16.16 9.09 10.05
CA PHE A 137 16.52 7.71 10.46
C PHE A 137 17.76 7.19 9.72
N LEU A 138 18.23 7.91 8.70
CA LEU A 138 19.37 7.51 7.90
C LEU A 138 20.66 7.60 8.72
N SER A 139 21.50 6.56 8.65
CA SER A 139 22.78 6.51 9.36
C SER A 139 23.77 5.57 8.69
N ILE A 140 25.04 5.68 9.12
CA ILE A 140 26.13 4.77 8.72
C ILE A 140 25.82 3.31 9.10
N ASP A 141 24.99 3.08 10.13
CA ASP A 141 24.58 1.75 10.56
C ASP A 141 23.88 1.00 9.43
N ALA A 142 22.98 1.67 8.68
CA ALA A 142 22.29 1.03 7.56
C ALA A 142 23.29 0.53 6.51
N LEU A 143 24.27 1.37 6.16
CA LEU A 143 25.34 1.01 5.22
C LEU A 143 26.16 -0.18 5.71
N PHE A 144 26.52 -0.19 6.99
CA PHE A 144 27.32 -1.26 7.58
C PHE A 144 26.54 -2.58 7.69
N TYR A 145 25.26 -2.53 8.08
CA TYR A 145 24.44 -3.73 8.35
C TYR A 145 23.65 -4.23 7.13
N GLU A 146 23.66 -3.54 5.99
CA GLU A 146 22.95 -3.97 4.78
C GLU A 146 23.28 -5.42 4.35
N PRO A 147 24.54 -5.90 4.35
CA PRO A 147 24.86 -7.30 4.02
C PRO A 147 24.22 -8.30 4.99
N LEU A 148 24.08 -7.94 6.28
CA LEU A 148 23.41 -8.76 7.28
C LEU A 148 21.91 -8.83 7.02
N PHE A 149 21.24 -7.70 6.79
CA PHE A 149 19.81 -7.68 6.44
C PHE A 149 19.53 -8.48 5.16
N ASN A 150 20.41 -8.37 4.15
CA ASN A 150 20.36 -9.17 2.93
C ASN A 150 20.43 -10.67 3.23
N SER A 151 21.41 -11.08 4.03
CA SER A 151 21.62 -12.48 4.41
C SER A 151 20.43 -13.05 5.18
N LEU A 152 19.91 -12.31 6.17
CA LEU A 152 18.73 -12.71 6.94
C LEU A 152 17.50 -12.87 6.05
N TYR A 153 17.28 -11.97 5.11
CA TYR A 153 16.18 -12.07 4.15
C TYR A 153 16.31 -13.31 3.24
N GLN A 154 17.52 -13.67 2.81
CA GLN A 154 17.75 -14.89 2.03
C GLN A 154 17.59 -16.16 2.88
N TRP A 155 18.11 -16.17 4.11
CA TRP A 155 17.97 -17.29 5.03
C TRP A 155 16.50 -17.55 5.37
N ARG A 156 15.69 -16.50 5.52
CA ARG A 156 14.23 -16.61 5.68
C ARG A 156 13.59 -17.44 4.57
N LYS A 157 14.03 -17.25 3.32
CA LYS A 157 13.52 -17.99 2.15
C LYS A 157 14.08 -19.40 2.06
N LYS A 158 15.38 -19.57 2.35
CA LYS A 158 16.09 -20.85 2.25
C LYS A 158 15.71 -21.84 3.35
N TYR A 159 15.39 -21.33 4.54
CA TYR A 159 15.11 -22.15 5.72
C TYR A 159 13.74 -21.83 6.34
N PRO A 160 12.62 -22.27 5.73
CA PRO A 160 11.27 -21.99 6.21
C PRO A 160 11.01 -22.36 7.68
N ARG A 161 11.66 -23.43 8.17
CA ARG A 161 11.58 -23.87 9.59
C ARG A 161 12.06 -22.80 10.58
N PHE A 162 12.99 -21.93 10.18
CA PHE A 162 13.52 -20.87 11.05
C PHE A 162 12.88 -19.50 10.78
N LYS A 163 11.88 -19.42 9.88
CA LYS A 163 11.25 -18.17 9.46
C LYS A 163 10.85 -17.28 10.64
N ALA A 164 10.14 -17.82 11.63
CA ALA A 164 9.66 -17.03 12.78
C ALA A 164 10.82 -16.44 13.61
N ARG A 165 11.90 -17.20 13.82
CA ARG A 165 13.09 -16.73 14.55
C ARG A 165 13.83 -15.65 13.76
N ILE A 166 13.96 -15.84 12.44
CA ILE A 166 14.59 -14.87 11.55
C ILE A 166 13.76 -13.59 11.49
N ASP A 167 12.44 -13.68 11.36
CA ASP A 167 11.53 -12.52 11.37
C ASP A 167 11.66 -11.75 12.69
N ALA A 168 11.64 -12.42 13.85
CA ALA A 168 11.83 -11.78 15.15
C ALA A 168 13.20 -11.10 15.30
N PHE A 169 14.28 -11.73 14.83
CA PHE A 169 15.62 -11.12 14.87
C PHE A 169 15.72 -9.91 13.95
N ARG A 170 15.19 -10.00 12.72
CA ARG A 170 15.12 -8.89 11.78
C ARG A 170 14.32 -7.72 12.34
N GLY A 171 13.18 -7.98 12.98
CA GLY A 171 12.38 -6.94 13.62
C GLY A 171 13.14 -6.19 14.71
N LYS A 172 13.87 -6.89 15.58
CA LYS A 172 14.74 -6.28 16.60
C LYS A 172 15.85 -5.42 16.00
N LEU A 173 16.53 -5.91 14.95
CA LEU A 173 17.57 -5.16 14.27
C LEU A 173 17.01 -3.93 13.54
N ALA A 174 15.90 -4.08 12.83
CA ALA A 174 15.24 -2.98 12.13
C ALA A 174 14.81 -1.89 13.13
N TYR A 175 14.20 -2.26 14.26
CA TYR A 175 13.83 -1.30 15.29
C TYR A 175 15.02 -0.51 15.84
N ARG A 176 16.17 -1.17 16.05
CA ARG A 176 17.38 -0.56 16.60
C ARG A 176 18.11 0.34 15.61
N TYR A 177 18.21 -0.09 14.35
CA TYR A 177 19.10 0.55 13.36
C TYR A 177 18.37 1.36 12.28
N LEU A 178 17.09 1.08 12.03
CA LEU A 178 16.30 1.72 10.98
C LEU A 178 15.18 2.61 11.53
N SER A 179 14.67 2.35 12.74
CA SER A 179 13.54 3.11 13.31
C SER A 179 13.94 4.17 14.33
N GLN A 180 15.19 4.18 14.80
CA GLN A 180 15.66 5.19 15.76
C GLN A 180 16.08 6.46 15.02
N LYS A 181 15.67 7.62 15.52
CA LYS A 181 16.10 8.89 14.95
C LYS A 181 17.60 9.10 15.14
N ARG A 182 18.23 9.68 14.12
CA ARG A 182 19.65 9.94 13.98
C ARG A 182 19.80 11.41 13.59
N ASN A 183 20.51 12.18 14.40
CA ASN A 183 20.84 13.57 14.08
C ASN A 183 22.11 13.63 13.23
N SER A 184 22.14 12.87 12.12
CA SER A 184 23.30 12.79 11.23
C SER A 184 23.13 13.78 10.08
N GLN A 185 24.10 14.69 9.93
CA GLN A 185 24.20 15.50 8.73
C GLN A 185 24.75 14.63 7.59
N ILE A 186 23.94 14.37 6.57
CA ILE A 186 24.32 13.55 5.42
C ILE A 186 24.79 14.46 4.30
N PRO A 187 26.04 14.32 3.82
CA PRO A 187 26.54 15.09 2.69
C PRO A 187 25.66 14.90 1.45
N LEU A 188 25.48 15.97 0.66
CA LEU A 188 24.65 15.98 -0.54
C LEU A 188 24.94 14.80 -1.49
N TYR A 189 26.22 14.58 -1.80
CA TYR A 189 26.68 13.53 -2.71
C TYR A 189 26.45 12.10 -2.20
N ARG A 190 26.13 11.92 -0.91
CA ARG A 190 25.85 10.61 -0.30
C ARG A 190 24.37 10.38 -0.01
N ARG A 191 23.48 11.35 -0.29
CA ARG A 191 22.06 11.25 0.07
C ARG A 191 21.40 10.00 -0.49
N PHE A 192 21.58 9.72 -1.78
CA PHE A 192 21.05 8.49 -2.39
C PHE A 192 21.68 7.21 -1.83
N GLU A 193 22.97 7.23 -1.51
CA GLU A 193 23.67 6.08 -0.94
C GLU A 193 23.04 5.67 0.40
N TYR A 194 22.88 6.63 1.32
CA TYR A 194 22.26 6.40 2.62
C TYR A 194 20.79 6.00 2.48
N LEU A 195 20.05 6.70 1.62
CA LEU A 195 18.64 6.41 1.39
C LEU A 195 18.44 5.00 0.82
N ASN A 196 19.13 4.65 -0.26
CA ASN A 196 19.01 3.33 -0.88
C ASN A 196 19.45 2.22 0.08
N SER A 197 20.49 2.43 0.88
CA SER A 197 20.92 1.44 1.86
C SER A 197 19.86 1.20 2.95
N TRP A 198 19.25 2.27 3.47
CA TRP A 198 18.15 2.16 4.44
C TRP A 198 16.93 1.45 3.85
N LEU A 199 16.53 1.82 2.61
CA LEU A 199 15.44 1.16 1.88
C LEU A 199 15.75 -0.34 1.67
N ASN A 200 16.98 -0.66 1.26
CA ASN A 200 17.42 -2.04 1.07
C ASN A 200 17.42 -2.83 2.38
N CYS A 201 17.84 -2.25 3.51
CA CYS A 201 17.82 -2.92 4.80
C CYS A 201 16.40 -3.29 5.24
N SER A 202 15.42 -2.40 5.01
CA SER A 202 14.01 -2.66 5.35
C SER A 202 13.46 -3.91 4.63
N LYS A 203 13.84 -4.08 3.36
CA LYS A 203 13.25 -5.06 2.41
C LYS A 203 11.77 -4.83 2.11
N GLU A 204 11.24 -3.65 2.42
CA GLU A 204 9.87 -3.24 2.12
C GLU A 204 9.76 -2.38 0.84
N PHE A 205 10.90 -1.94 0.28
CA PHE A 205 10.99 -1.05 -0.88
C PHE A 205 11.88 -1.63 -1.99
N VAL A 206 11.86 -2.95 -2.20
CA VAL A 206 12.86 -3.62 -3.06
C VAL A 206 12.82 -3.11 -4.50
N GLN A 207 11.63 -2.92 -5.08
CA GLN A 207 11.50 -2.49 -6.48
C GLN A 207 11.75 -0.98 -6.61
N GLU A 208 11.27 -0.21 -5.63
CA GLU A 208 11.47 1.23 -5.52
C GLU A 208 12.96 1.58 -5.39
N ALA A 209 13.69 0.87 -4.51
CA ALA A 209 15.13 1.03 -4.35
C ALA A 209 15.90 0.66 -5.64
N GLU A 210 15.44 -0.33 -6.40
CA GLU A 210 16.03 -0.67 -7.70
C GLU A 210 15.87 0.48 -8.70
N ARG A 211 14.69 1.12 -8.77
CA ARG A 211 14.45 2.32 -9.60
C ARG A 211 15.34 3.48 -9.15
N LEU A 212 15.36 3.79 -7.86
CA LEU A 212 16.15 4.90 -7.30
C LEU A 212 17.66 4.66 -7.38
N ASN A 213 18.12 3.42 -7.47
CA ASN A 213 19.53 3.12 -7.71
C ASN A 213 20.00 3.58 -9.10
N GLN A 214 19.13 3.62 -10.11
CA GLN A 214 19.50 4.19 -11.41
C GLN A 214 19.67 5.71 -11.33
N TRP A 215 18.79 6.39 -10.60
CA TRP A 215 18.91 7.83 -10.31
C TRP A 215 20.18 8.15 -9.52
N LYS A 216 20.53 7.31 -8.53
CA LYS A 216 21.82 7.40 -7.83
C LYS A 216 22.99 7.39 -8.82
N LEU A 217 23.09 6.36 -9.66
CA LEU A 217 24.18 6.23 -10.63
C LEU A 217 24.25 7.38 -11.63
N PHE A 218 23.09 7.94 -11.99
CA PHE A 218 23.02 9.13 -12.84
C PHE A 218 23.56 10.37 -12.13
N LEU A 219 23.09 10.66 -10.91
CA LEU A 219 23.46 11.87 -10.17
C LEU A 219 24.89 11.84 -9.66
N GLU A 220 25.44 10.67 -9.32
CA GLU A 220 26.86 10.50 -8.98
C GLU A 220 27.80 10.90 -10.13
N ALA A 221 27.31 10.85 -11.37
CA ALA A 221 28.06 11.29 -12.54
C ALA A 221 27.91 12.80 -12.84
N GLN A 222 27.09 13.53 -12.07
CA GLN A 222 26.82 14.95 -12.29
C GLN A 222 27.62 15.84 -11.33
N PRO A 223 27.91 17.10 -11.70
CA PRO A 223 28.52 18.08 -10.79
C PRO A 223 27.70 18.29 -9.51
N LEU A 224 28.36 18.64 -8.41
CA LEU A 224 27.69 18.87 -7.12
C LEU A 224 26.58 19.94 -7.20
N THR A 225 26.77 20.99 -7.99
CA THR A 225 25.75 22.03 -8.23
C THR A 225 24.49 21.47 -8.89
N TYR A 226 24.64 20.54 -9.84
CA TYR A 226 23.51 19.86 -10.46
C TYR A 226 22.78 18.96 -9.46
N GLN A 227 23.53 18.21 -8.66
CA GLN A 227 22.95 17.36 -7.60
C GLN A 227 22.19 18.21 -6.57
N GLU A 228 22.70 19.40 -6.23
CA GLU A 228 22.06 20.31 -5.29
C GLU A 228 20.73 20.81 -5.83
N ASN A 229 20.74 21.32 -7.07
CA ASN A 229 19.53 21.80 -7.75
C ASN A 229 18.49 20.68 -7.91
N PHE A 230 18.93 19.45 -8.21
CA PHE A 230 18.05 18.29 -8.29
C PHE A 230 17.35 18.04 -6.95
N TRP A 231 18.11 17.98 -5.85
CA TRP A 231 17.54 17.71 -4.53
C TRP A 231 16.62 18.82 -4.05
N GLN A 232 16.99 20.09 -4.27
CA GLN A 232 16.11 21.22 -3.96
C GLN A 232 14.78 21.12 -4.73
N ALA A 233 14.84 20.79 -6.02
CA ALA A 233 13.65 20.61 -6.85
C ALA A 233 12.80 19.42 -6.38
N ALA A 234 13.43 18.25 -6.11
CA ALA A 234 12.75 17.05 -5.66
C ALA A 234 12.08 17.25 -4.28
N GLU A 235 12.76 17.91 -3.34
CA GLU A 235 12.20 18.25 -2.02
C GLU A 235 11.06 19.26 -2.13
N ALA A 236 11.19 20.29 -2.97
CA ALA A 236 10.12 21.26 -3.21
C ALA A 236 8.88 20.59 -3.81
N PHE A 237 9.07 19.68 -4.77
CA PHE A 237 7.97 18.94 -5.37
C PHE A 237 7.30 17.99 -4.38
N ALA A 238 8.08 17.28 -3.55
CA ALA A 238 7.56 16.42 -2.50
C ALA A 238 6.78 17.21 -1.43
N ASN A 239 7.29 18.37 -0.98
CA ASN A 239 6.57 19.21 -0.03
C ASN A 239 5.24 19.69 -0.60
N TRP A 240 5.21 20.13 -1.86
CA TRP A 240 3.98 20.50 -2.54
C TRP A 240 3.01 19.31 -2.64
N PHE A 241 3.51 18.14 -3.02
CA PHE A 241 2.69 16.93 -3.16
C PHE A 241 2.06 16.52 -1.84
N ILE A 242 2.80 16.57 -0.74
CA ILE A 242 2.28 16.25 0.60
C ILE A 242 1.13 17.20 0.97
N LEU A 243 1.29 18.50 0.71
CA LEU A 243 0.26 19.50 0.99
C LEU A 243 -1.00 19.28 0.13
N GLN A 244 -0.83 19.06 -1.18
CA GLN A 244 -1.97 18.86 -2.08
C GLN A 244 -2.63 17.48 -1.90
N GLY A 245 -1.85 16.44 -1.63
CA GLY A 245 -2.38 15.11 -1.31
C GLY A 245 -3.24 15.14 -0.05
N ALA A 246 -2.89 15.96 0.94
CA ALA A 246 -3.73 16.18 2.11
C ALA A 246 -5.06 16.88 1.77
N ILE A 247 -5.12 17.70 0.72
CA ILE A 247 -6.36 18.35 0.27
C ILE A 247 -7.22 17.37 -0.53
N HIS A 248 -6.61 16.61 -1.45
CA HIS A 248 -7.33 15.83 -2.46
C HIS A 248 -7.58 14.36 -2.06
N LEU A 249 -6.74 13.76 -1.24
CA LEU A 249 -6.77 12.31 -0.97
C LEU A 249 -6.84 11.96 0.53
N SER A 250 -6.82 12.93 1.45
CA SER A 250 -6.82 12.63 2.90
C SER A 250 -8.08 11.93 3.39
N GLU A 251 -9.24 12.16 2.76
CA GLU A 251 -10.49 11.48 3.07
C GLU A 251 -10.35 9.95 3.01
N TYR A 252 -9.49 9.46 2.11
CA TYR A 252 -9.21 8.03 1.93
C TYR A 252 -8.21 7.46 2.94
N THR A 253 -7.47 8.32 3.67
CA THR A 253 -6.44 7.93 4.65
C THR A 253 -6.72 8.41 6.07
N LYS A 254 -7.93 8.91 6.35
CA LYS A 254 -8.29 9.49 7.66
C LYS A 254 -8.23 8.52 8.84
N GLY A 255 -8.38 7.22 8.58
CA GLY A 255 -8.28 6.18 9.61
C GLY A 255 -6.85 5.93 10.07
N TRP A 256 -5.86 6.58 9.45
CA TRP A 256 -4.45 6.37 9.75
C TRP A 256 -4.07 6.80 11.16
N ASP A 257 -4.48 8.00 11.61
CA ASP A 257 -4.08 8.51 12.94
C ASP A 257 -4.62 7.60 14.05
N ASP A 258 -5.90 7.23 13.98
CA ASP A 258 -6.52 6.31 14.94
C ASP A 258 -5.84 4.94 14.92
N PHE A 259 -5.60 4.38 13.72
CA PHE A 259 -4.91 3.09 13.57
C PHE A 259 -3.51 3.11 14.20
N MET A 260 -2.76 4.20 13.99
CA MET A 260 -1.43 4.35 14.55
C MET A 260 -1.48 4.53 16.07
N MET A 261 -2.43 5.30 16.59
CA MET A 261 -2.63 5.47 18.03
C MET A 261 -2.91 4.13 18.73
N ASP A 262 -3.76 3.30 18.11
CA ASP A 262 -4.18 2.03 18.70
C ASP A 262 -3.12 0.93 18.59
N HIS A 263 -2.36 0.88 17.49
CA HIS A 263 -1.55 -0.30 17.16
C HIS A 263 -0.04 -0.07 17.07
N TYR A 264 0.48 1.16 17.16
CA TYR A 264 1.92 1.42 16.96
C TYR A 264 2.82 0.56 17.86
N ALA A 265 2.47 0.43 19.15
CA ALA A 265 3.24 -0.37 20.11
C ALA A 265 3.31 -1.85 19.74
N GLU A 266 2.27 -2.40 19.10
CA GLU A 266 2.22 -3.80 18.66
C GLU A 266 3.20 -4.07 17.50
N TYR A 267 3.57 -3.04 16.73
CA TYR A 267 4.48 -3.18 15.59
C TYR A 267 5.95 -2.99 15.93
N GLN A 268 6.32 -2.35 17.05
CA GLN A 268 7.68 -1.81 17.27
C GLN A 268 8.83 -2.80 17.04
N GLN A 269 8.64 -4.11 17.19
CA GLN A 269 9.70 -5.11 16.95
C GLN A 269 9.31 -6.16 15.92
N ARG A 270 8.27 -5.90 15.13
CA ARG A 270 7.87 -6.77 14.04
C ARG A 270 8.76 -6.53 12.81
N GLU A 271 8.94 -7.57 12.00
CA GLU A 271 9.77 -7.48 10.81
C GLU A 271 9.20 -6.52 9.76
N ASP A 272 7.89 -6.30 9.80
CA ASP A 272 7.13 -5.44 8.91
C ASP A 272 6.80 -4.06 9.53
N PHE A 273 7.47 -3.66 10.62
CA PHE A 273 7.26 -2.36 11.28
C PHE A 273 7.28 -1.19 10.30
N ILE A 274 8.31 -1.10 9.45
CA ILE A 274 8.46 0.00 8.48
C ILE A 274 7.29 0.02 7.49
N PHE A 275 6.81 -1.15 7.07
CA PHE A 275 5.67 -1.25 6.16
C PHE A 275 4.36 -0.81 6.84
N SER A 276 4.08 -1.33 8.03
CA SER A 276 2.83 -1.05 8.76
C SER A 276 2.75 0.37 9.33
N THR A 277 3.87 1.10 9.39
CA THR A 277 3.95 2.47 9.92
C THR A 277 4.18 3.55 8.86
N ARG A 278 4.07 3.21 7.56
CA ARG A 278 4.17 4.18 6.46
C ARG A 278 3.18 5.33 6.64
N LYS A 279 3.60 6.56 6.33
CA LYS A 279 2.80 7.78 6.53
C LYS A 279 1.73 7.94 5.44
N PRO A 280 0.67 8.76 5.66
CA PRO A 280 -0.35 9.03 4.65
C PRO A 280 0.22 9.51 3.30
N SER A 281 1.29 10.31 3.32
CA SER A 281 1.98 10.76 2.11
C SER A 281 2.49 9.62 1.22
N GLU A 282 2.85 8.48 1.81
CA GLU A 282 3.26 7.29 1.06
C GLU A 282 2.07 6.50 0.51
N TYR A 283 0.91 6.54 1.17
CA TYR A 283 -0.32 6.01 0.60
C TYR A 283 -0.71 6.82 -0.65
N HIS A 284 -0.73 8.15 -0.55
CA HIS A 284 -1.04 9.04 -1.67
C HIS A 284 -0.03 8.87 -2.82
N LEU A 285 1.26 8.77 -2.50
CA LEU A 285 2.32 8.44 -3.45
C LEU A 285 2.02 7.13 -4.19
N ASN A 286 1.70 6.06 -3.48
CA ASN A 286 1.39 4.77 -4.09
C ASN A 286 0.11 4.81 -4.95
N MET A 287 -0.90 5.58 -4.53
CA MET A 287 -2.13 5.77 -5.31
C MET A 287 -1.81 6.42 -6.66
N VAL A 288 -1.15 7.58 -6.63
CA VAL A 288 -0.80 8.35 -7.84
C VAL A 288 0.17 7.57 -8.72
N ALA A 289 1.17 6.91 -8.13
CA ALA A 289 2.14 6.13 -8.89
C ALA A 289 1.51 4.94 -9.62
N ALA A 290 0.56 4.25 -8.99
CA ALA A 290 -0.17 3.16 -9.63
C ALA A 290 -1.11 3.67 -10.74
N GLU A 291 -1.71 4.85 -10.59
CA GLU A 291 -2.51 5.48 -11.66
C GLU A 291 -1.64 5.88 -12.86
N ILE A 292 -0.48 6.52 -12.62
CA ILE A 292 0.50 6.82 -13.69
C ILE A 292 0.94 5.54 -14.40
N MET A 293 1.18 4.47 -13.64
CA MET A 293 1.54 3.18 -14.22
C MET A 293 0.41 2.57 -15.05
N ASN A 294 -0.84 2.65 -14.58
CA ASN A 294 -2.00 2.21 -15.34
C ASN A 294 -2.08 2.92 -16.68
N ARG A 295 -1.93 4.25 -16.70
CA ARG A 295 -1.90 5.06 -17.92
C ARG A 295 -0.77 4.64 -18.86
N SER A 296 0.45 4.46 -18.33
CA SER A 296 1.63 4.04 -19.10
C SER A 296 1.44 2.67 -19.77
N LEU A 297 0.88 1.69 -19.03
CA LEU A 297 0.76 0.31 -19.49
C LEU A 297 -0.54 0.00 -20.24
N ARG A 298 -1.49 0.93 -20.23
CA ARG A 298 -2.84 0.75 -20.76
C ARG A 298 -2.85 0.22 -22.19
N LYS A 299 -2.11 0.86 -23.09
CA LYS A 299 -2.08 0.47 -24.51
C LYS A 299 -1.57 -0.95 -24.69
N GLY A 300 -0.54 -1.34 -23.94
CA GLY A 300 -0.01 -2.71 -23.99
C GLY A 300 -1.04 -3.72 -23.48
N PHE A 301 -1.71 -3.39 -22.39
CA PHE A 301 -2.73 -4.24 -21.79
C PHE A 301 -3.98 -4.40 -22.68
N GLU A 302 -4.49 -3.33 -23.27
CA GLU A 302 -5.67 -3.36 -24.16
C GLU A 302 -5.43 -4.24 -25.41
N ASN A 303 -4.18 -4.36 -25.87
CA ASN A 303 -3.84 -5.16 -27.04
C ASN A 303 -3.75 -6.66 -26.79
N THR A 304 -3.82 -7.14 -25.54
CA THR A 304 -3.75 -8.57 -25.22
C THR A 304 -5.10 -9.24 -25.46
N ARG A 305 -5.13 -10.47 -26.00
CA ARG A 305 -6.40 -11.20 -26.22
C ARG A 305 -6.94 -11.83 -24.94
N GLN A 306 -6.04 -12.35 -24.11
CA GLN A 306 -6.38 -13.03 -22.87
C GLN A 306 -6.20 -12.07 -21.69
N LYS A 307 -7.12 -12.11 -20.72
CA LYS A 307 -6.99 -11.38 -19.46
C LYS A 307 -7.05 -12.33 -18.28
N ILE A 308 -6.21 -12.07 -17.28
CA ILE A 308 -6.21 -12.81 -16.02
C ILE A 308 -6.30 -11.82 -14.87
N LEU A 309 -7.25 -12.05 -13.97
CA LEU A 309 -7.41 -11.29 -12.74
C LEU A 309 -6.64 -11.96 -11.60
N LEU A 310 -5.64 -11.25 -11.06
CA LEU A 310 -4.86 -11.68 -9.91
C LEU A 310 -5.44 -11.08 -8.63
N VAL A 311 -6.05 -11.94 -7.80
CA VAL A 311 -6.74 -11.54 -6.58
C VAL A 311 -5.94 -11.99 -5.36
N PRO A 312 -5.66 -11.13 -4.37
CA PRO A 312 -4.88 -11.53 -3.21
C PRO A 312 -5.72 -12.42 -2.28
N THR A 313 -5.10 -13.43 -1.68
CA THR A 313 -5.79 -14.35 -0.76
C THR A 313 -6.39 -13.67 0.46
N CYS A 314 -5.99 -12.43 0.79
CA CYS A 314 -6.59 -11.65 1.87
C CYS A 314 -8.00 -11.13 1.57
N MET A 315 -8.50 -11.28 0.34
CA MET A 315 -9.92 -11.07 0.02
C MET A 315 -10.79 -12.29 0.32
N ALA A 316 -10.18 -13.48 0.45
CA ALA A 316 -10.91 -14.69 0.75
C ALA A 316 -11.42 -14.66 2.20
N GLN A 317 -12.54 -15.34 2.46
CA GLN A 317 -13.05 -15.53 3.80
C GLN A 317 -12.00 -16.23 4.67
N LEU A 318 -11.79 -15.71 5.89
CA LEU A 318 -10.80 -16.26 6.84
C LEU A 318 -11.09 -17.72 7.21
N ASN A 319 -12.37 -18.06 7.38
CA ASN A 319 -12.83 -19.40 7.73
C ASN A 319 -13.75 -19.93 6.63
N GLY A 320 -13.55 -21.18 6.22
CA GLY A 320 -14.42 -21.84 5.24
C GLY A 320 -14.06 -21.63 3.76
N CYS A 321 -12.97 -20.93 3.45
CA CYS A 321 -12.49 -20.85 2.07
C CYS A 321 -11.98 -22.24 1.61
N LEU A 322 -12.57 -22.76 0.53
CA LEU A 322 -12.19 -24.06 -0.06
C LEU A 322 -11.23 -23.92 -1.25
N ALA A 323 -10.51 -22.81 -1.40
CA ALA A 323 -9.58 -22.61 -2.52
C ALA A 323 -8.48 -23.70 -2.51
N ARG A 324 -8.10 -24.19 -3.69
CA ARG A 324 -7.16 -25.32 -3.86
C ARG A 324 -6.00 -24.95 -4.77
N MET A 325 -4.89 -25.65 -4.59
CA MET A 325 -3.75 -25.56 -5.49
C MET A 325 -4.03 -26.42 -6.74
N GLU A 326 -4.02 -25.80 -7.91
CA GLU A 326 -4.19 -26.44 -9.22
C GLU A 326 -3.14 -25.87 -10.18
N ASP A 327 -2.30 -26.73 -10.77
CA ASP A 327 -1.21 -26.33 -11.68
C ASP A 327 -0.32 -25.19 -11.15
N GLY A 328 -0.03 -25.23 -9.85
CA GLY A 328 0.78 -24.20 -9.17
C GLY A 328 0.06 -22.88 -8.88
N ASN A 329 -1.23 -22.76 -9.20
CA ASN A 329 -2.07 -21.61 -8.92
C ASN A 329 -3.06 -21.91 -7.78
N ILE A 330 -3.45 -20.89 -7.00
CA ILE A 330 -4.56 -21.04 -6.06
C ILE A 330 -5.85 -20.69 -6.82
N VAL A 331 -6.79 -21.63 -6.88
CA VAL A 331 -8.03 -21.50 -7.65
C VAL A 331 -9.24 -21.47 -6.70
N CYS A 332 -10.16 -20.53 -6.94
CA CYS A 332 -11.39 -20.40 -6.19
C CYS A 332 -12.36 -21.53 -6.55
N GLN A 333 -12.87 -22.23 -5.54
CA GLN A 333 -13.84 -23.33 -5.69
C GLN A 333 -15.30 -22.89 -5.50
N ASN A 334 -15.59 -21.58 -5.51
CA ASN A 334 -16.94 -21.01 -5.33
C ASN A 334 -17.67 -21.53 -4.08
N CYS A 335 -16.97 -21.57 -2.94
CA CYS A 335 -17.42 -22.25 -1.72
C CYS A 335 -18.70 -21.70 -1.07
N SER A 336 -18.99 -20.41 -1.21
CA SER A 336 -20.19 -19.78 -0.65
C SER A 336 -20.65 -18.61 -1.54
N PRO A 337 -21.97 -18.41 -1.72
CA PRO A 337 -22.50 -17.29 -2.47
C PRO A 337 -22.30 -15.94 -1.75
N GLU A 338 -22.03 -15.90 -0.46
CA GLU A 338 -21.72 -14.69 0.31
C GLU A 338 -20.25 -14.24 0.17
N CYS A 339 -19.36 -15.13 -0.29
CA CYS A 339 -17.94 -14.84 -0.45
C CYS A 339 -17.68 -13.87 -1.60
N HIS A 340 -17.01 -12.75 -1.34
CA HIS A 340 -16.68 -11.74 -2.35
C HIS A 340 -15.82 -12.29 -3.49
N VAL A 341 -14.86 -13.17 -3.18
CA VAL A 341 -14.01 -13.81 -4.19
C VAL A 341 -14.82 -14.78 -5.06
N ALA A 342 -15.78 -15.51 -4.50
CA ALA A 342 -16.64 -16.42 -5.28
C ALA A 342 -17.54 -15.62 -6.25
N LYS A 343 -18.20 -14.56 -5.77
CA LYS A 343 -18.99 -13.65 -6.61
C LYS A 343 -18.15 -13.05 -7.74
N LEU A 344 -16.95 -12.58 -7.41
CA LEU A 344 -16.00 -12.00 -8.37
C LEU A 344 -15.58 -13.04 -9.41
N ASN A 345 -15.15 -14.24 -8.98
CA ASN A 345 -14.73 -15.33 -9.87
C ASN A 345 -15.85 -15.71 -10.87
N GLN A 346 -17.09 -15.85 -10.39
CA GLN A 346 -18.24 -16.12 -11.24
C GLN A 346 -18.50 -15.00 -12.25
N SER A 347 -18.42 -13.73 -11.81
CA SER A 347 -18.59 -12.56 -12.69
C SER A 347 -17.52 -12.48 -13.78
N MET A 348 -16.26 -12.72 -13.41
CA MET A 348 -15.13 -12.68 -14.34
C MET A 348 -15.14 -13.84 -15.34
N ASN A 349 -15.52 -15.03 -14.91
CA ASN A 349 -15.65 -16.20 -15.79
C ASN A 349 -16.69 -15.96 -16.90
N LYS A 350 -17.79 -15.24 -16.61
CA LYS A 350 -18.79 -14.86 -17.62
C LYS A 350 -18.22 -13.92 -18.70
N LEU A 351 -17.18 -13.16 -18.36
CA LEU A 351 -16.46 -12.28 -19.28
C LEU A 351 -15.25 -12.98 -19.94
N GLY A 352 -15.07 -14.28 -19.73
CA GLY A 352 -13.90 -15.02 -20.22
C GLY A 352 -12.59 -14.68 -19.49
N VAL A 353 -12.66 -13.99 -18.35
CA VAL A 353 -11.48 -13.57 -17.57
C VAL A 353 -11.21 -14.60 -16.48
N ARG A 354 -10.06 -15.27 -16.55
CA ARG A 354 -9.65 -16.24 -15.53
C ARG A 354 -9.24 -15.51 -14.25
N THR A 355 -9.77 -15.94 -13.11
CA THR A 355 -9.35 -15.44 -11.79
C THR A 355 -8.33 -16.38 -11.15
N VAL A 356 -7.21 -15.84 -10.67
CA VAL A 356 -6.16 -16.58 -9.96
C VAL A 356 -5.93 -15.93 -8.60
N LEU A 357 -5.94 -16.74 -7.54
CA LEU A 357 -5.62 -16.25 -6.20
C LEU A 357 -4.10 -16.25 -6.01
N ILE A 358 -3.59 -15.14 -5.49
CA ILE A 358 -2.17 -14.96 -5.22
C ILE A 358 -1.95 -14.85 -3.71
N PRO A 359 -1.09 -15.69 -3.11
CA PRO A 359 -0.83 -15.62 -1.69
C PRO A 359 -0.08 -14.32 -1.37
N HIS A 360 -0.52 -13.64 -0.31
CA HIS A 360 0.16 -12.45 0.20
C HIS A 360 1.55 -12.84 0.75
N SER A 361 2.58 -12.88 -0.09
CA SER A 361 3.90 -13.31 0.34
C SER A 361 5.06 -12.76 -0.48
N THR A 362 6.23 -12.82 0.14
CA THR A 362 7.52 -12.53 -0.47
C THR A 362 7.77 -13.49 -1.63
N GLY A 363 7.90 -12.95 -2.84
CA GLY A 363 8.13 -13.74 -4.05
C GLY A 363 6.97 -13.72 -5.06
N PHE A 364 6.18 -12.66 -5.09
CA PHE A 364 5.16 -12.41 -6.12
C PHE A 364 5.68 -12.67 -7.55
N SER A 365 6.88 -12.16 -7.87
CA SER A 365 7.59 -12.46 -9.12
C SER A 365 7.69 -13.95 -9.50
N LYS A 366 7.67 -14.89 -8.54
CA LYS A 366 7.66 -16.33 -8.86
C LYS A 366 6.34 -16.76 -9.50
N TYR A 367 5.22 -16.24 -8.99
CA TYR A 367 3.88 -16.50 -9.52
C TYR A 367 3.68 -15.83 -10.89
N LEU A 368 4.42 -14.77 -11.19
CA LEU A 368 4.37 -14.08 -12.49
C LEU A 368 5.17 -14.77 -13.60
N LYS A 369 6.08 -15.70 -13.26
CA LYS A 369 6.96 -16.35 -14.24
C LYS A 369 6.25 -16.95 -15.46
N PRO A 370 5.07 -17.60 -15.33
CA PRO A 370 4.37 -18.17 -16.48
C PRO A 370 3.99 -17.15 -17.55
N TRP A 371 3.86 -15.87 -17.20
CA TRP A 371 3.45 -14.79 -18.12
C TRP A 371 4.60 -13.86 -18.52
N ARG A 372 5.84 -14.17 -18.14
CA ARG A 372 7.00 -13.33 -18.49
C ARG A 372 7.11 -13.15 -20.01
N ASN A 373 7.29 -11.91 -20.45
CA ASN A 373 7.32 -11.50 -21.86
C ASN A 373 6.06 -11.87 -22.65
N SER A 374 4.93 -12.08 -21.98
CA SER A 374 3.64 -12.33 -22.63
C SER A 374 3.22 -11.10 -23.44
N SER A 375 2.94 -11.30 -24.72
CA SER A 375 2.30 -10.28 -25.58
C SER A 375 0.80 -10.49 -25.75
N ASP A 376 0.28 -11.68 -25.40
CA ASP A 376 -1.11 -12.07 -25.66
C ASP A 376 -1.98 -12.17 -24.39
N THR A 377 -1.35 -12.28 -23.22
CA THR A 377 -2.01 -12.28 -21.92
C THR A 377 -1.68 -11.01 -21.14
N GLY A 378 -2.72 -10.29 -20.72
CA GLY A 378 -2.65 -9.12 -19.83
C GLY A 378 -3.11 -9.49 -18.43
N LEU A 379 -2.43 -8.95 -17.41
CA LEU A 379 -2.73 -9.23 -16.01
C LEU A 379 -3.38 -8.02 -15.33
N ILE A 380 -4.45 -8.25 -14.57
CA ILE A 380 -5.04 -7.26 -13.68
C ILE A 380 -4.59 -7.60 -12.26
N GLY A 381 -3.66 -6.82 -11.73
CA GLY A 381 -3.17 -6.96 -10.36
C GLY A 381 -4.09 -6.26 -9.37
N VAL A 382 -4.59 -6.99 -8.38
CA VAL A 382 -5.34 -6.41 -7.26
C VAL A 382 -4.50 -6.44 -5.99
N ALA A 383 -4.33 -5.30 -5.32
CA ALA A 383 -3.55 -5.22 -4.08
C ALA A 383 -3.96 -4.04 -3.19
N CYS A 384 -3.51 -4.06 -1.93
CA CYS A 384 -3.64 -2.88 -1.07
C CYS A 384 -2.77 -1.73 -1.60
N VAL A 385 -3.13 -0.50 -1.22
CA VAL A 385 -2.48 0.73 -1.70
C VAL A 385 -0.95 0.63 -1.66
N LEU A 386 -0.37 0.23 -0.53
CA LEU A 386 1.09 0.21 -0.33
C LEU A 386 1.87 -0.88 -1.11
N ASN A 387 1.19 -1.88 -1.68
CA ASN A 387 1.83 -2.98 -2.41
C ASN A 387 1.55 -2.94 -3.91
N LEU A 388 0.61 -2.11 -4.36
CA LEU A 388 0.18 -2.11 -5.76
C LEU A 388 1.29 -1.59 -6.70
N LEU A 389 1.99 -0.53 -6.29
CA LEU A 389 3.14 0.00 -7.03
C LEU A 389 4.26 -1.06 -7.17
N THR A 390 4.66 -1.68 -6.05
CA THR A 390 5.70 -2.70 -6.04
C THR A 390 5.35 -3.87 -6.95
N GLY A 391 4.11 -4.38 -6.89
CA GLY A 391 3.62 -5.44 -7.78
C GLY A 391 3.60 -5.03 -9.25
N GLY A 392 3.22 -3.78 -9.53
CA GLY A 392 3.28 -3.19 -10.87
C GLY A 392 4.70 -3.13 -11.45
N TYR A 393 5.68 -2.68 -10.66
CA TYR A 393 7.08 -2.72 -11.05
C TYR A 393 7.59 -4.15 -11.32
N GLU A 394 7.15 -5.15 -10.55
CA GLU A 394 7.50 -6.55 -10.84
C GLU A 394 6.94 -7.04 -12.19
N MET A 395 5.69 -6.68 -12.51
CA MET A 395 5.07 -7.02 -13.80
C MET A 395 5.76 -6.31 -14.97
N GLN A 396 6.03 -5.00 -14.84
CA GLN A 396 6.82 -4.25 -15.82
C GLN A 396 8.21 -4.87 -16.01
N LYS A 397 8.87 -5.26 -14.90
CA LYS A 397 10.19 -5.87 -14.94
C LYS A 397 10.21 -7.13 -15.82
N LEU A 398 9.12 -7.88 -15.80
CA LEU A 398 8.92 -9.12 -16.54
C LEU A 398 8.30 -8.91 -17.94
N ASN A 399 8.14 -7.66 -18.43
CA ASN A 399 7.47 -7.33 -19.69
C ASN A 399 6.05 -7.91 -19.77
N ILE A 400 5.27 -7.75 -18.71
CA ILE A 400 3.90 -8.22 -18.67
C ILE A 400 2.97 -7.01 -18.82
N PRO A 401 2.11 -6.97 -19.85
CA PRO A 401 1.06 -5.96 -19.94
C PRO A 401 0.14 -6.07 -18.75
N SER A 402 -0.04 -4.99 -18.01
CA SER A 402 -0.80 -5.05 -16.76
C SER A 402 -1.61 -3.79 -16.48
N GLN A 403 -2.65 -3.97 -15.66
CA GLN A 403 -3.39 -2.92 -15.00
C GLN A 403 -3.49 -3.24 -13.50
N CYS A 404 -3.67 -2.20 -12.71
CA CYS A 404 -3.69 -2.23 -11.26
C CYS A 404 -5.05 -1.76 -10.75
N VAL A 405 -5.63 -2.51 -9.82
CA VAL A 405 -6.89 -2.16 -9.13
C VAL A 405 -6.66 -2.21 -7.62
N PHE A 406 -7.13 -1.19 -6.92
CA PHE A 406 -6.96 -1.11 -5.47
C PHE A 406 -7.99 -1.99 -4.74
N LEU A 407 -7.54 -2.59 -3.64
CA LEU A 407 -8.45 -3.05 -2.59
C LEU A 407 -9.00 -1.85 -1.83
N ASP A 408 -10.28 -1.88 -1.50
CA ASP A 408 -10.96 -0.77 -0.83
C ASP A 408 -10.46 -0.55 0.60
N SER A 409 -9.89 -1.58 1.24
CA SER A 409 -9.31 -1.48 2.59
C SER A 409 -8.27 -2.56 2.85
N CYS A 410 -7.61 -2.47 4.00
CA CYS A 410 -6.64 -3.46 4.45
C CYS A 410 -7.30 -4.78 4.91
N GLY A 411 -7.24 -5.84 4.09
CA GLY A 411 -7.77 -7.16 4.47
C GLY A 411 -6.76 -8.16 5.05
N CYS A 412 -5.47 -7.87 5.00
CA CYS A 412 -4.44 -8.84 5.41
C CYS A 412 -4.27 -8.91 6.94
N LYS A 413 -4.67 -10.03 7.56
CA LYS A 413 -4.45 -10.27 9.00
C LYS A 413 -2.98 -10.14 9.40
N LYS A 414 -2.06 -10.57 8.52
CA LYS A 414 -0.63 -10.49 8.78
C LYS A 414 -0.21 -9.05 9.05
N HIS A 415 -0.67 -8.08 8.27
CA HIS A 415 -0.15 -6.71 8.33
C HIS A 415 -1.03 -5.73 9.11
N TRP A 416 -2.33 -6.04 9.30
CA TRP A 416 -3.33 -5.05 9.73
C TRP A 416 -4.22 -5.50 10.89
N LEU A 417 -3.89 -6.64 11.53
CA LEU A 417 -4.50 -7.20 12.76
C LEU A 417 -5.97 -7.62 12.68
N SER A 418 -6.85 -6.87 12.01
CA SER A 418 -8.29 -7.20 11.88
C SER A 418 -8.51 -8.49 11.07
N GLY A 419 -7.80 -8.63 9.95
CA GLY A 419 -7.96 -9.73 9.00
C GLY A 419 -9.31 -9.77 8.28
N GLN A 420 -10.14 -8.74 8.41
CA GLN A 420 -11.46 -8.73 7.79
C GLN A 420 -11.33 -8.76 6.26
N PRO A 421 -12.02 -9.67 5.55
CA PRO A 421 -11.97 -9.72 4.10
C PRO A 421 -12.34 -8.35 3.51
N THR A 422 -11.52 -7.89 2.58
CA THR A 422 -11.75 -6.63 1.87
C THR A 422 -12.34 -6.87 0.48
N ARG A 423 -12.70 -5.78 -0.20
CA ARG A 423 -13.34 -5.74 -1.51
C ARG A 423 -12.46 -4.96 -2.50
N LEU A 424 -12.92 -4.95 -3.74
CA LEU A 424 -12.42 -4.06 -4.77
C LEU A 424 -13.61 -3.39 -5.45
N ASN A 425 -13.34 -2.26 -6.09
CA ASN A 425 -14.32 -1.56 -6.89
C ASN A 425 -14.64 -2.30 -8.20
N LEU A 426 -15.81 -2.95 -8.26
CA LEU A 426 -16.24 -3.73 -9.42
C LEU A 426 -16.48 -2.86 -10.66
N GLN A 427 -16.91 -1.61 -10.49
CA GLN A 427 -17.14 -0.72 -11.63
C GLN A 427 -15.83 -0.31 -12.29
N GLN A 428 -14.81 0.00 -11.50
CA GLN A 428 -13.47 0.25 -12.03
C GLN A 428 -12.91 -0.98 -12.74
N LEU A 429 -13.05 -2.17 -12.13
CA LEU A 429 -12.60 -3.41 -12.77
C LEU A 429 -13.31 -3.62 -14.12
N ASN A 430 -14.62 -3.43 -14.19
CA ASN A 430 -15.38 -3.53 -15.43
C ASN A 430 -14.95 -2.47 -16.45
N LYS A 431 -14.66 -1.23 -16.03
CA LYS A 431 -14.15 -0.17 -16.92
C LYS A 431 -12.84 -0.58 -17.61
N LEU A 432 -11.95 -1.27 -16.90
CA LEU A 432 -10.70 -1.79 -17.48
C LEU A 432 -10.94 -2.92 -18.50
N LEU A 433 -12.03 -3.66 -18.37
CA LEU A 433 -12.37 -4.79 -19.25
C LEU A 433 -13.26 -4.38 -20.45
N LEU A 434 -14.16 -3.41 -20.29
CA LEU A 434 -15.17 -3.03 -21.28
C LEU A 434 -14.66 -2.12 -22.41
N HIS A 435 -13.43 -1.57 -22.31
CA HIS A 435 -12.80 -0.85 -23.41
C HIS A 435 -12.50 -1.73 -24.66
N GLU A 436 -12.84 -3.02 -24.62
CA GLU A 436 -12.76 -3.97 -25.74
C GLU A 436 -14.01 -4.02 -26.63
N GLU A 437 -15.19 -3.60 -26.15
CA GLU A 437 -16.43 -3.79 -26.92
C GLU A 437 -16.64 -2.77 -28.05
N SER A 438 -15.99 -1.60 -28.00
CA SER A 438 -16.12 -0.57 -29.05
C SER A 438 -15.19 -0.77 -30.26
N LYS A 439 -14.44 -1.88 -30.32
CA LYS A 439 -13.51 -2.20 -31.42
C LYS A 439 -13.77 -3.54 -32.11
N LYS A 440 -14.86 -4.25 -31.79
CA LYS A 440 -15.27 -5.37 -32.64
C LYS A 440 -15.82 -4.80 -33.94
N PRO A 441 -15.29 -5.15 -35.13
CA PRO A 441 -15.97 -4.83 -36.37
C PRO A 441 -17.33 -5.52 -36.30
N VAL A 442 -18.39 -4.73 -36.49
CA VAL A 442 -19.71 -5.27 -36.81
C VAL A 442 -19.49 -6.11 -38.06
N ASN A 443 -19.64 -7.42 -37.93
CA ASN A 443 -19.76 -8.29 -39.09
C ASN A 443 -20.99 -7.81 -39.86
N CYS A 444 -20.78 -7.00 -40.90
CA CYS A 444 -21.77 -6.78 -41.93
C CYS A 444 -21.89 -8.07 -42.73
N THR A 445 -22.79 -8.94 -42.29
CA THR A 445 -23.44 -9.90 -43.20
C THR A 445 -24.52 -9.14 -43.97
N CYS A 446 -24.28 -8.95 -45.26
CA CYS A 446 -25.31 -8.89 -46.30
C CYS A 446 -24.92 -9.89 -47.38
#